data_AF-A0A124GSF3-F1
#
_entry.id   AF-A0A124GSF3-F1
#
_cell.length_a   1.000
_cell.length_b   1.000
_cell.length_c   1.000
_cell.angle_alpha   90.00
_cell.angle_beta   90.00
_cell.angle_gamma   90.00
#
_symmetry.space_group_name_H-M   'P 1'
#
loop_
_entity.id
_entity.type
_entity.pdbx_description
1 polymer ?
#
loop_
_entity_poly.entity_id
_entity_poly.type
_entity_poly.pdbx_seq_one_letter_code
_entity_poly.pdbx_strand_id
1 'polypeptide(L)'
;MPFHPWCFDIFCRQSKIQFQRINVSGLMTWRNSEFDRAAFGSFPRAKEVKASQEQWWSHKPGTEYLVSNPLYVPGLPEILFSTVKDEGLGASYDPYDETRSSQSARNRRAPSHNSQADFFSVLPAEIQLMIIDYLGSSDITNLSIASRAFTELPNSVWYRLVRREMPWLWEAWDESECKHSPLLWTNVTTAEIKSVVRARSTYAKALCEDGYTEHAAERVAEYRFPLSVIIPDQVKLPRMNTDWRRVLVQIQLNWDRLKGLQNRQRIWVDVEEVVRRIRKFDV
;
A
#
# COMPACT_ATOMS: atom_id res chain seq x y z
N MET A 1 13.92 -3.69 13.05
CA MET A 1 13.46 -5.09 13.05
C MET A 1 11.95 -5.12 13.18
N PRO A 2 11.23 -5.78 12.26
CA PRO A 2 9.77 -5.76 12.17
C PRO A 2 9.13 -6.78 13.13
N PHE A 3 9.19 -6.56 14.44
CA PHE A 3 8.50 -7.42 15.43
C PHE A 3 7.14 -6.90 15.86
N HIS A 4 6.84 -5.63 15.59
CA HIS A 4 5.46 -5.16 15.69
C HIS A 4 4.62 -5.90 14.65
N PRO A 5 3.43 -6.44 15.01
CA PRO A 5 2.47 -7.05 14.10
C PRO A 5 2.46 -6.42 12.71
N TRP A 6 2.05 -5.16 12.60
CA TRP A 6 1.91 -4.49 11.31
C TRP A 6 3.20 -4.44 10.48
N CYS A 7 4.35 -4.29 11.14
CA CYS A 7 5.65 -4.29 10.46
C CYS A 7 6.00 -5.68 9.94
N PHE A 8 5.70 -6.73 10.72
CA PHE A 8 5.95 -8.10 10.31
C PHE A 8 5.05 -8.50 9.14
N ASP A 9 3.81 -8.00 9.09
CA ASP A 9 2.90 -8.23 7.96
C ASP A 9 3.46 -7.65 6.65
N ILE A 10 3.94 -6.40 6.70
CA ILE A 10 4.59 -5.74 5.56
C ILE A 10 5.90 -6.47 5.18
N PHE A 11 6.67 -6.96 6.15
CA PHE A 11 7.81 -7.85 5.89
C PHE A 11 7.39 -9.13 5.18
N CYS A 12 6.32 -9.79 5.61
CA CYS A 12 5.81 -10.99 4.96
C CYS A 12 5.44 -10.73 3.49
N ARG A 13 4.86 -9.56 3.18
CA ARG A 13 4.59 -9.14 1.78
C ARG A 13 5.88 -9.02 0.97
N GLN A 14 6.82 -8.19 1.41
CA GLN A 14 8.07 -7.98 0.68
C GLN A 14 8.90 -9.25 0.58
N SER A 15 8.95 -10.05 1.65
CA SER A 15 9.68 -11.30 1.65
C SER A 15 9.14 -12.28 0.63
N LYS A 16 7.80 -12.40 0.48
CA LYS A 16 7.20 -13.24 -0.55
C LYS A 16 7.58 -12.78 -1.96
N ILE A 17 7.57 -11.49 -2.22
CA ILE A 17 7.96 -10.94 -3.53
C ILE A 17 9.42 -11.23 -3.83
N GLN A 18 10.29 -10.97 -2.85
CA GLN A 18 11.73 -10.95 -3.07
C GLN A 18 12.40 -12.32 -2.93
N PHE A 19 11.84 -13.22 -2.13
CA PHE A 19 12.41 -14.54 -1.84
C PHE A 19 11.47 -15.70 -2.18
N GLN A 20 10.26 -15.45 -2.69
CA GLN A 20 9.21 -16.45 -2.93
C GLN A 20 8.77 -17.23 -1.66
N ARG A 21 9.22 -16.79 -0.48
CA ARG A 21 8.93 -17.37 0.83
C ARG A 21 9.00 -16.30 1.92
N ILE A 22 8.44 -16.58 3.10
CA ILE A 22 8.65 -15.73 4.28
C ILE A 22 10.01 -16.12 4.90
N ASN A 23 11.05 -15.32 4.64
CA ASN A 23 12.43 -15.60 5.01
C ASN A 23 12.71 -15.18 6.46
N VAL A 24 12.04 -15.84 7.42
CA VAL A 24 12.24 -15.60 8.86
C VAL A 24 13.65 -15.98 9.28
N SER A 25 14.23 -17.03 8.69
CA SER A 25 15.61 -17.44 8.95
C SER A 25 16.60 -16.33 8.60
N GLY A 26 16.48 -15.75 7.40
CA GLY A 26 17.29 -14.62 6.96
C GLY A 26 17.12 -13.39 7.84
N LEU A 27 15.89 -13.11 8.30
CA LEU A 27 15.62 -12.03 9.25
C LEU A 27 16.35 -12.23 10.58
N MET A 28 16.39 -13.46 11.09
CA MET A 28 17.12 -13.80 12.33
C MET A 28 18.63 -13.79 12.12
N THR A 29 19.13 -14.25 10.98
CA THR A 29 20.55 -14.18 10.63
C THR A 29 21.00 -12.72 10.54
N TRP A 30 20.28 -11.88 9.81
CA TRP A 30 20.57 -10.45 9.71
C TRP A 30 20.59 -9.78 11.08
N ARG A 31 19.59 -10.07 11.93
CA ARG A 31 19.59 -9.60 13.32
C ARG A 31 20.89 -9.98 14.02
N ASN A 32 21.24 -11.26 14.03
CA ASN A 32 22.35 -11.73 14.87
C ASN A 32 23.70 -11.25 14.33
N SER A 33 23.81 -11.02 13.02
CA SER A 33 25.03 -10.57 12.37
C SER A 33 25.26 -9.06 12.44
N GLU A 34 24.21 -8.25 12.26
CA GLU A 34 24.35 -6.79 12.15
C GLU A 34 23.87 -6.01 13.39
N PHE A 35 23.19 -6.64 14.34
CA PHE A 35 22.66 -5.94 15.50
C PHE A 35 23.69 -5.81 16.62
N ASP A 36 24.49 -4.75 16.53
CA ASP A 36 25.29 -4.23 17.64
C ASP A 36 24.56 -3.05 18.31
N ARG A 37 24.64 -2.96 19.65
CA ARG A 37 24.07 -1.86 20.44
C ARG A 37 24.65 -0.52 20.01
N ALA A 38 25.94 -0.46 19.66
CA ALA A 38 26.58 0.76 19.17
C ALA A 38 26.09 1.15 17.76
N ALA A 39 25.74 0.16 16.93
CA ALA A 39 25.24 0.37 15.57
C ALA A 39 23.73 0.65 15.50
N PHE A 40 22.99 0.64 16.62
CA PHE A 40 21.53 0.78 16.62
C PHE A 40 21.04 2.05 15.90
N GLY A 41 21.74 3.17 16.05
CA GLY A 41 21.41 4.45 15.41
C GLY A 41 21.74 4.53 13.91
N SER A 42 22.52 3.58 13.38
CA SER A 42 22.98 3.55 11.99
C SER A 42 21.89 3.13 11.00
N PHE A 43 20.82 2.49 11.47
CA PHE A 43 19.73 2.09 10.59
C PHE A 43 19.06 3.34 9.99
N PRO A 44 18.82 3.37 8.66
CA PRO A 44 18.34 4.56 7.95
C PRO A 44 16.83 4.76 8.14
N ARG A 45 16.39 4.91 9.40
CA ARG A 45 14.98 5.23 9.73
C ARG A 45 14.62 6.64 9.26
N ALA A 46 13.33 6.84 9.01
CA ALA A 46 12.72 8.15 8.81
C ALA A 46 13.10 9.14 9.92
N LYS A 47 13.27 10.42 9.57
CA LYS A 47 13.77 11.48 10.46
C LYS A 47 12.86 11.64 11.68
N GLU A 48 11.56 11.55 11.47
CA GLU A 48 10.51 11.68 12.46
C GLU A 48 10.60 10.55 13.51
N VAL A 49 10.88 9.32 13.08
CA VAL A 49 11.11 8.20 13.99
C VAL A 49 12.34 8.44 14.86
N LYS A 50 13.45 8.89 14.25
CA LYS A 50 14.67 9.20 15.02
C LYS A 50 14.43 10.35 15.99
N ALA A 51 13.69 11.36 15.58
CA ALA A 51 13.36 12.53 16.40
C ALA A 51 12.38 12.21 17.53
N SER A 52 11.61 11.12 17.44
CA SER A 52 10.69 10.65 18.49
C SER A 52 11.29 9.57 19.40
N GLN A 53 12.45 9.00 19.03
CA GLN A 53 13.16 7.96 19.79
C GLN A 53 14.08 8.58 20.84
N GLU A 54 13.53 8.90 22.01
CA GLU A 54 14.29 9.27 23.21
C GLU A 54 14.20 8.17 24.28
N GLN A 55 14.46 8.48 25.56
CA GLN A 55 14.19 7.54 26.66
C GLN A 55 12.72 7.10 26.66
N TRP A 56 11.82 8.02 26.27
CA TRP A 56 10.41 7.78 26.05
C TRP A 56 10.04 8.16 24.63
N TRP A 57 8.93 7.63 24.13
CA TRP A 57 8.43 8.04 22.82
C TRP A 57 7.89 9.48 22.89
N SER A 58 8.50 10.39 22.13
CA SER A 58 8.06 11.79 22.07
C SER A 58 7.01 11.97 20.97
N HIS A 59 5.79 12.28 21.37
CA HIS A 59 4.67 12.55 20.47
C HIS A 59 4.75 14.00 19.94
N LYS A 60 5.21 14.17 18.70
CA LYS A 60 5.32 15.48 18.05
C LYS A 60 4.09 15.77 17.17
N PRO A 61 3.50 16.97 17.20
CA PRO A 61 2.44 17.34 16.27
C PRO A 61 2.88 17.11 14.81
N GLY A 62 1.99 16.55 13.99
CA GLY A 62 2.26 16.18 12.60
C GLY A 62 2.86 14.78 12.41
N THR A 63 3.21 14.08 13.51
CA THR A 63 3.75 12.71 13.46
C THR A 63 2.73 11.63 13.86
N GLU A 64 1.45 11.96 13.85
CA GLU A 64 0.35 11.06 14.25
C GLU A 64 0.30 9.79 13.38
N TYR A 65 0.80 9.89 12.15
CA TYR A 65 0.93 8.73 11.27
C TYR A 65 1.83 7.64 11.85
N LEU A 66 2.84 7.96 12.68
CA LEU A 66 3.76 6.97 13.24
C LEU A 66 3.06 5.88 14.07
N VAL A 67 1.93 6.24 14.70
CA VAL A 67 1.12 5.34 15.54
C VAL A 67 -0.15 4.83 14.83
N SER A 68 -0.40 5.28 13.60
CA SER A 68 -1.59 4.89 12.83
C SER A 68 -1.46 3.46 12.28
N ASN A 69 -2.55 2.69 12.27
CA ASN A 69 -2.51 1.33 11.71
C ASN A 69 -2.23 1.39 10.19
N PRO A 70 -1.13 0.80 9.68
CA PRO A 70 -0.83 0.84 8.25
C PRO A 70 -1.68 -0.12 7.42
N LEU A 71 -2.31 -1.10 8.04
CA LEU A 71 -3.14 -2.10 7.35
C LEU A 71 -4.60 -1.67 7.26
N TYR A 72 -5.03 -0.74 8.12
CA TYR A 72 -6.35 -0.15 8.12
C TYR A 72 -6.26 1.35 7.84
N VAL A 73 -6.69 1.77 6.65
CA VAL A 73 -6.63 3.17 6.21
C VAL A 73 -8.05 3.68 5.95
N PRO A 74 -8.67 4.38 6.92
CA PRO A 74 -9.97 5.02 6.71
C PRO A 74 -9.94 5.99 5.51
N GLY A 75 -11.00 6.00 4.70
CA GLY A 75 -11.12 6.90 3.54
C GLY A 75 -10.38 6.41 2.29
N LEU A 76 -9.45 5.46 2.41
CA LEU A 76 -8.73 4.91 1.25
C LEU A 76 -9.66 4.10 0.33
N PRO A 77 -10.51 3.18 0.81
CA PRO A 77 -11.41 2.43 -0.05
C PRO A 77 -12.31 3.34 -0.90
N GLU A 78 -12.89 4.37 -0.29
CA GLU A 78 -13.78 5.31 -0.96
C GLU A 78 -13.05 6.08 -2.08
N ILE A 79 -11.81 6.51 -1.81
CA ILE A 79 -10.96 7.15 -2.83
C ILE A 79 -10.70 6.17 -3.98
N LEU A 80 -10.27 4.94 -3.68
CA LEU A 80 -9.90 3.95 -4.70
C LEU A 80 -11.11 3.54 -5.55
N PHE A 81 -12.26 3.25 -4.95
CA PHE A 81 -13.48 2.89 -5.69
C PHE A 81 -13.98 4.01 -6.58
N SER A 82 -13.82 5.28 -6.19
CA SER A 82 -14.19 6.42 -7.04
C SER A 82 -13.37 6.54 -8.34
N THR A 83 -12.28 5.77 -8.44
CA THR A 83 -11.39 5.73 -9.63
C THR A 83 -11.66 4.56 -10.56
N VAL A 84 -12.48 3.59 -10.14
CA VAL A 84 -12.90 2.48 -10.97
C VAL A 84 -14.05 2.96 -11.85
N LYS A 85 -13.97 2.70 -13.17
CA LYS A 85 -15.06 3.00 -14.09
C LYS A 85 -16.18 1.98 -13.87
N ASP A 86 -17.39 2.44 -13.57
CA ASP A 86 -18.58 1.58 -13.50
C ASP A 86 -18.90 1.04 -14.89
N GLU A 87 -18.64 -0.25 -15.11
CA GLU A 87 -19.23 -0.99 -16.22
C GLU A 87 -20.60 -1.52 -15.79
N GLY A 88 -21.65 -0.69 -15.87
CA GLY A 88 -23.02 -1.23 -15.92
C GLY A 88 -24.16 -0.36 -15.38
N LEU A 89 -24.62 0.61 -16.17
CA LEU A 89 -26.06 0.90 -16.38
C LEU A 89 -26.26 1.51 -17.78
N GLY A 90 -26.64 0.67 -18.75
CA GLY A 90 -27.50 1.04 -19.88
C GLY A 90 -27.13 2.25 -20.76
N ALA A 91 -25.87 2.40 -21.18
CA ALA A 91 -25.61 3.14 -22.42
C ALA A 91 -25.79 2.16 -23.59
N SER A 92 -26.91 2.30 -24.30
CA SER A 92 -27.17 1.62 -25.58
C SER A 92 -25.90 1.63 -26.42
N TYR A 93 -25.39 0.44 -26.76
CA TYR A 93 -24.30 0.27 -27.70
C TYR A 93 -24.82 0.70 -29.07
N ASP A 94 -24.69 1.99 -29.37
CA ASP A 94 -25.00 2.56 -30.68
C ASP A 94 -23.68 2.68 -31.44
N PRO A 95 -23.38 1.80 -32.42
CA PRO A 95 -22.07 1.72 -33.10
C PRO A 95 -21.69 2.96 -33.93
N TYR A 96 -22.46 4.04 -33.85
CA TYR A 96 -22.31 5.24 -34.68
C TYR A 96 -21.80 6.48 -33.91
N ASP A 97 -21.70 6.44 -32.57
CA ASP A 97 -21.34 7.65 -31.78
C ASP A 97 -19.82 7.88 -31.61
N GLU A 98 -18.96 6.99 -32.14
CA GLU A 98 -17.52 7.25 -32.28
C GLU A 98 -17.20 8.32 -33.35
N THR A 99 -18.17 8.73 -34.17
CA THR A 99 -17.94 9.75 -35.20
C THR A 99 -18.28 11.19 -34.77
N ARG A 100 -18.88 11.43 -33.60
CA ARG A 100 -19.29 12.79 -33.17
C ARG A 100 -18.39 13.46 -32.14
N SER A 101 -17.63 12.70 -31.35
CA SER A 101 -16.67 13.29 -30.39
C SER A 101 -15.37 13.78 -31.05
N SER A 102 -15.10 13.35 -32.29
CA SER A 102 -13.92 13.72 -33.08
C SER A 102 -14.05 15.06 -33.83
N GLN A 103 -15.15 15.81 -33.67
CA GLN A 103 -15.40 17.03 -34.45
C GLN A 103 -15.67 18.33 -33.64
N SER A 104 -15.74 18.30 -32.31
CA SER A 104 -16.07 19.53 -31.54
C SER A 104 -14.86 20.35 -31.04
N ALA A 105 -13.62 19.90 -31.26
CA ALA A 105 -12.41 20.62 -30.82
C ALA A 105 -11.65 21.36 -31.94
N ARG A 106 -12.14 21.37 -33.19
CA ARG A 106 -11.40 21.99 -34.31
C ARG A 106 -11.55 23.51 -34.45
N ASN A 107 -12.40 24.18 -33.66
CA ASN A 107 -12.65 25.62 -33.78
C ASN A 107 -12.46 26.41 -32.48
N ARG A 108 -11.28 26.33 -31.86
CA ARG A 108 -10.78 27.41 -31.00
C ARG A 108 -9.40 27.85 -31.49
N ARG A 109 -9.38 28.63 -32.57
CA ARG A 109 -8.23 29.48 -32.90
C ARG A 109 -8.25 30.66 -31.92
N ALA A 110 -7.45 30.55 -30.85
CA ALA A 110 -7.01 31.69 -30.08
C ALA A 110 -5.57 32.07 -30.53
N PRO A 111 -5.22 33.36 -30.50
CA PRO A 111 -4.14 33.91 -31.30
C PRO A 111 -2.75 33.43 -30.87
N SER A 112 -1.93 33.18 -31.89
CA SER A 112 -0.51 32.84 -31.81
C SER A 112 0.29 33.92 -31.08
N HIS A 113 0.86 33.55 -29.94
CA HIS A 113 2.05 34.21 -29.40
C HIS A 113 3.11 33.14 -29.14
N ASN A 114 4.23 33.28 -29.87
CA ASN A 114 5.48 32.51 -29.79
C ASN A 114 5.35 30.98 -29.89
N SER A 115 5.23 30.49 -31.12
CA SER A 115 5.53 29.09 -31.49
C SER A 115 7.01 28.80 -31.29
N GLN A 116 7.42 28.53 -30.05
CA GLN A 116 8.52 27.61 -29.83
C GLN A 116 8.04 26.28 -30.40
N ALA A 117 8.67 25.83 -31.48
CA ALA A 117 8.29 24.58 -32.13
C ALA A 117 8.34 23.45 -31.09
N ASP A 118 7.20 22.79 -30.87
CA ASP A 118 7.13 21.63 -29.99
C ASP A 118 7.77 20.45 -30.72
N PHE A 119 9.10 20.35 -30.66
CA PHE A 119 9.86 19.32 -31.36
C PHE A 119 9.45 17.90 -30.93
N PHE A 120 8.91 17.73 -29.72
CA PHE A 120 8.44 16.43 -29.24
C PHE A 120 7.18 15.96 -29.96
N SER A 121 6.34 16.89 -30.43
CA SER A 121 5.14 16.55 -31.23
C SER A 121 5.47 15.92 -32.59
N VAL A 122 6.71 16.08 -33.08
CA VAL A 122 7.20 15.46 -34.33
C VAL A 122 7.66 14.02 -34.10
N LEU A 123 7.97 13.64 -32.86
CA LEU A 123 8.44 12.30 -32.55
C LEU A 123 7.31 11.27 -32.64
N PRO A 124 7.59 10.04 -33.10
CA PRO A 124 6.65 8.93 -33.00
C PRO A 124 6.24 8.66 -31.54
N ALA A 125 5.01 8.16 -31.35
CA ALA A 125 4.46 7.88 -30.03
C ALA A 125 5.33 6.91 -29.22
N GLU A 126 6.00 5.97 -29.88
CA GLU A 126 6.91 5.01 -29.26
C GLU A 126 8.11 5.71 -28.61
N ILE A 127 8.70 6.70 -29.28
CA ILE A 127 9.83 7.47 -28.75
C ILE A 127 9.38 8.36 -27.60
N GLN A 128 8.19 8.96 -27.70
CA GLN A 128 7.59 9.73 -26.61
C GLN A 128 7.38 8.85 -25.37
N LEU A 129 6.86 7.63 -25.54
CA LEU A 129 6.69 6.67 -24.45
C LEU A 129 8.04 6.23 -23.86
N MET A 130 9.06 5.97 -24.70
CA MET A 130 10.42 5.67 -24.21
C MET A 130 11.00 6.80 -23.36
N ILE A 131 10.78 8.07 -23.72
CA ILE A 131 11.21 9.20 -22.90
C ILE A 131 10.47 9.16 -21.56
N ILE A 132 9.16 8.99 -21.59
CA ILE A 132 8.28 8.93 -20.41
C ILE A 132 8.66 7.76 -19.47
N ASP A 133 9.19 6.65 -19.99
CA ASP A 133 9.63 5.50 -19.19
C ASP A 133 10.70 5.87 -18.14
N TYR A 134 11.56 6.84 -18.46
CA TYR A 134 12.62 7.31 -17.56
C TYR A 134 12.17 8.40 -16.58
N LEU A 135 10.97 8.99 -16.76
CA LEU A 135 10.53 10.17 -16.01
C LEU A 135 9.60 9.82 -14.85
N GLY A 136 9.73 10.54 -13.73
CA GLY A 136 8.82 10.51 -12.59
C GLY A 136 7.51 11.27 -12.83
N SER A 137 6.53 11.11 -11.96
CA SER A 137 5.24 11.82 -12.06
C SER A 137 5.39 13.35 -12.06
N SER A 138 6.33 13.88 -11.28
CA SER A 138 6.65 15.31 -11.25
C SER A 138 7.23 15.79 -12.58
N ASP A 139 8.19 15.06 -13.13
CA ASP A 139 8.83 15.41 -14.40
C ASP A 139 7.86 15.31 -15.57
N ILE A 140 6.98 14.30 -15.56
CA ILE A 140 5.90 14.15 -16.54
C ILE A 140 4.93 15.32 -16.47
N THR A 141 4.59 15.79 -15.27
CA THR A 141 3.74 16.98 -15.11
C THR A 141 4.42 18.21 -15.69
N ASN A 142 5.69 18.45 -15.36
CA ASN A 142 6.47 19.55 -15.93
C ASN A 142 6.58 19.46 -17.46
N LEU A 143 6.79 18.25 -17.98
CA LEU A 143 6.88 17.99 -19.41
C LEU A 143 5.54 18.24 -20.12
N SER A 144 4.42 17.88 -19.49
CA SER A 144 3.08 18.14 -20.03
C SER A 144 2.71 19.63 -20.08
N ILE A 145 3.36 20.46 -19.24
CA ILE A 145 3.23 21.92 -19.30
C ILE A 145 4.11 22.48 -20.44
N ALA A 146 5.30 21.90 -20.63
CA ALA A 146 6.28 22.35 -21.63
C ALA A 146 5.95 21.90 -23.07
N SER A 147 5.27 20.77 -23.24
CA SER A 147 4.98 20.17 -24.54
C SER A 147 3.60 19.50 -24.55
N ARG A 148 2.84 19.76 -25.62
CA ARG A 148 1.48 19.20 -25.78
C ARG A 148 1.51 17.72 -26.14
N ALA A 149 2.64 17.21 -26.60
CA ALA A 149 2.81 15.79 -26.91
C ALA A 149 2.55 14.88 -25.70
N PHE A 150 2.72 15.40 -24.48
CA PHE A 150 2.63 14.62 -23.23
C PHE A 150 1.38 14.95 -22.38
N THR A 151 0.38 15.64 -22.93
CA THR A 151 -0.85 15.93 -22.18
C THR A 151 -1.78 14.72 -22.08
N GLU A 152 -1.79 13.86 -23.10
CA GLU A 152 -2.64 12.67 -23.18
C GLU A 152 -1.79 11.40 -23.15
N LEU A 153 -1.51 10.92 -21.95
CA LEU A 153 -0.70 9.70 -21.74
C LEU A 153 -1.59 8.47 -21.53
N PRO A 154 -1.23 7.30 -22.10
CA PRO A 154 -1.94 6.05 -21.87
C PRO A 154 -2.05 5.69 -20.39
N ASN A 155 -3.16 5.03 -20.01
CA ASN A 155 -3.41 4.59 -18.63
C ASN A 155 -2.30 3.66 -18.08
N SER A 156 -1.62 2.91 -18.96
CA SER A 156 -0.49 2.04 -18.62
C SER A 156 0.72 2.81 -18.06
N VAL A 157 0.95 4.04 -18.53
CA VAL A 157 2.01 4.91 -18.00
C VAL A 157 1.72 5.24 -16.54
N TRP A 158 0.50 5.67 -16.24
CA TRP A 158 0.07 6.01 -14.90
C TRP A 158 0.07 4.80 -13.97
N TYR A 159 -0.35 3.63 -14.46
CA TYR A 159 -0.22 2.37 -13.71
C TYR A 159 1.23 2.12 -13.29
N ARG A 160 2.17 2.20 -14.24
CA ARG A 160 3.59 2.03 -13.97
C ARG A 160 4.09 3.03 -12.92
N LEU A 161 3.69 4.29 -13.01
CA LEU A 161 4.07 5.32 -12.04
C LEU A 161 3.56 4.99 -10.65
N VAL A 162 2.29 4.61 -10.50
CA VAL A 162 1.72 4.16 -9.21
C VAL A 162 2.52 2.98 -8.66
N ARG A 163 2.84 1.98 -9.49
CA ARG A 163 3.64 0.83 -9.07
C ARG A 163 5.06 1.18 -8.65
N ARG A 164 5.68 2.16 -9.32
CA ARG A 164 7.07 2.56 -9.07
C ARG A 164 7.21 3.53 -7.90
N GLU A 165 6.31 4.50 -7.77
CA GLU A 165 6.39 5.58 -6.78
C GLU A 165 5.61 5.28 -5.50
N MET A 166 4.60 4.40 -5.59
CA MET A 166 3.80 3.93 -4.45
C MET A 166 3.80 2.40 -4.37
N PRO A 167 4.97 1.75 -4.27
CA PRO A 167 5.04 0.28 -4.18
C PRO A 167 4.27 -0.24 -2.96
N TRP A 168 4.18 0.54 -1.89
CA TRP A 168 3.39 0.23 -0.70
C TRP A 168 1.86 0.22 -0.92
N LEU A 169 1.35 0.68 -2.07
CA LEU A 169 -0.07 0.60 -2.42
C LEU A 169 -0.36 -0.77 -3.06
N TRP A 170 -0.47 -1.80 -2.22
CA TRP A 170 -0.70 -3.17 -2.70
C TRP A 170 -2.11 -3.41 -3.24
N GLU A 171 -3.05 -2.48 -3.04
CA GLU A 171 -4.36 -2.48 -3.70
C GLU A 171 -4.23 -2.38 -5.23
N ALA A 172 -3.09 -1.85 -5.72
CA ALA A 172 -2.78 -1.71 -7.14
C ALA A 172 -2.01 -2.89 -7.76
N TRP A 173 -1.69 -3.91 -6.95
CA TRP A 173 -0.91 -5.05 -7.43
C TRP A 173 -1.81 -6.10 -8.06
N ASP A 174 -1.26 -6.85 -9.02
CA ASP A 174 -1.94 -8.01 -9.57
C ASP A 174 -1.96 -9.16 -8.53
N GLU A 175 -3.03 -9.95 -8.53
CA GLU A 175 -3.16 -11.10 -7.63
C GLU A 175 -2.07 -12.15 -7.85
N SER A 176 -1.57 -12.24 -9.08
CA SER A 176 -0.49 -13.15 -9.46
C SER A 176 0.87 -12.77 -8.85
N GLU A 177 1.08 -11.51 -8.45
CA GLU A 177 2.37 -11.03 -7.97
C GLU A 177 2.61 -11.34 -6.49
N CYS A 178 1.57 -11.21 -5.65
CA CYS A 178 1.70 -11.48 -4.23
C CYS A 178 0.37 -11.88 -3.60
N LYS A 179 0.17 -13.19 -3.42
CA LYS A 179 -0.93 -13.70 -2.59
C LYS A 179 -0.57 -13.52 -1.11
N HIS A 180 -1.10 -12.47 -0.51
CA HIS A 180 -0.92 -12.19 0.90
C HIS A 180 -2.24 -11.86 1.59
N SER A 181 -2.57 -12.66 2.60
CA SER A 181 -3.68 -12.42 3.52
C SER A 181 -3.09 -11.95 4.85
N PRO A 182 -3.52 -10.80 5.39
CA PRO A 182 -3.10 -10.36 6.71
C PRO A 182 -3.36 -11.44 7.76
N LEU A 183 -2.43 -11.57 8.70
CA LEU A 183 -2.54 -12.56 9.77
C LEU A 183 -3.46 -12.05 10.88
N LEU A 184 -4.13 -12.96 11.60
CA LEU A 184 -5.11 -12.61 12.65
C LEU A 184 -4.59 -11.54 13.63
N TRP A 185 -3.33 -11.65 14.02
CA TRP A 185 -2.69 -10.75 14.98
C TRP A 185 -2.48 -9.31 14.46
N THR A 186 -2.75 -9.02 13.17
CA THR A 186 -2.70 -7.65 12.66
C THR A 186 -3.90 -6.82 13.07
N ASN A 187 -5.04 -7.48 13.30
CA ASN A 187 -6.34 -6.86 13.50
C ASN A 187 -6.87 -7.03 14.93
N VAL A 188 -6.19 -7.84 15.75
CA VAL A 188 -6.59 -8.07 17.13
C VAL A 188 -5.63 -7.38 18.08
N THR A 189 -6.17 -6.62 19.01
CA THR A 189 -5.41 -5.99 20.09
C THR A 189 -5.08 -6.99 21.19
N THR A 190 -3.99 -6.74 21.91
CA THR A 190 -3.65 -7.55 23.09
C THR A 190 -4.75 -7.53 24.16
N ALA A 191 -5.50 -6.43 24.26
CA ALA A 191 -6.61 -6.30 25.19
C ALA A 191 -7.78 -7.25 24.84
N GLU A 192 -8.15 -7.32 23.56
CA GLU A 192 -9.18 -8.24 23.07
C GLU A 192 -8.78 -9.71 23.29
N ILE A 193 -7.53 -10.07 22.95
CA ILE A 193 -7.02 -11.42 23.20
C ILE A 193 -7.10 -11.75 24.69
N LYS A 194 -6.62 -10.85 25.56
CA LYS A 194 -6.65 -11.05 27.01
C LYS A 194 -8.06 -11.19 27.55
N SER A 195 -9.01 -10.43 27.01
CA SER A 195 -10.42 -10.51 27.38
C SER A 195 -11.01 -11.89 27.04
N VAL A 196 -10.80 -12.36 25.80
CA VAL A 196 -11.27 -13.67 25.34
C VAL A 196 -10.61 -14.80 26.13
N VAL A 197 -9.29 -14.75 26.33
CA VAL A 197 -8.56 -15.75 27.13
C VAL A 197 -9.10 -15.79 28.55
N ARG A 198 -9.33 -14.64 29.18
CA ARG A 198 -9.92 -14.59 30.52
C ARG A 198 -11.32 -15.21 30.56
N ALA A 199 -12.18 -14.86 29.60
CA ALA A 199 -13.53 -15.43 29.50
C ALA A 199 -13.50 -16.96 29.33
N ARG A 200 -12.61 -17.46 28.45
CA ARG A 200 -12.41 -18.90 28.26
C ARG A 200 -11.94 -19.59 29.53
N SER A 201 -10.93 -19.05 30.20
CA SER A 201 -10.40 -19.63 31.44
C SER A 201 -11.43 -19.64 32.56
N THR A 202 -12.22 -18.57 32.72
CA THR A 202 -13.28 -18.52 33.74
C THR A 202 -14.37 -19.56 33.46
N TYR A 203 -14.79 -19.68 32.21
CA TYR A 203 -15.85 -20.61 31.83
C TYR A 203 -15.38 -22.08 31.87
N ALA A 204 -14.16 -22.37 31.43
CA ALA A 204 -13.58 -23.71 31.53
C ALA A 204 -13.47 -24.16 32.99
N LYS A 205 -13.10 -23.27 33.92
CA LYS A 205 -13.07 -23.59 35.36
C LYS A 205 -14.44 -23.97 35.90
N ALA A 206 -15.48 -23.20 35.56
CA ALA A 206 -16.86 -23.52 35.95
C ALA A 206 -17.30 -24.89 35.41
N LEU A 207 -16.95 -25.22 34.16
CA LEU A 207 -17.26 -26.54 33.59
C LEU A 207 -16.50 -27.68 34.29
N CYS A 208 -15.25 -27.47 34.68
CA CYS A 208 -14.51 -28.46 35.47
C CYS A 208 -15.15 -28.71 36.84
N GLU A 209 -15.68 -27.65 37.49
CA GLU A 209 -16.46 -27.78 38.73
C GLU A 209 -17.74 -28.60 38.50
N ASP A 210 -18.36 -28.47 37.33
CA ASP A 210 -19.52 -29.25 36.88
C ASP A 210 -19.18 -30.68 36.39
N GLY A 211 -17.94 -31.15 36.61
CA GLY A 211 -17.51 -32.52 36.34
C GLY A 211 -17.01 -32.79 34.92
N TYR A 212 -16.76 -31.74 34.12
CA TYR A 212 -16.08 -31.89 32.83
C TYR A 212 -14.58 -32.16 33.03
N THR A 213 -13.97 -32.90 32.10
CA THR A 213 -12.51 -32.97 32.02
C THR A 213 -11.94 -31.66 31.53
N GLU A 214 -10.72 -31.32 31.93
CA GLU A 214 -10.04 -30.07 31.56
C GLU A 214 -10.05 -29.83 30.04
N HIS A 215 -9.67 -30.85 29.26
CA HIS A 215 -9.66 -30.75 27.80
C HIS A 215 -11.08 -30.57 27.20
N ALA A 216 -12.11 -31.19 27.78
CA ALA A 216 -13.48 -30.99 27.31
C ALA A 216 -13.98 -29.59 27.64
N ALA A 217 -13.70 -29.10 28.84
CA ALA A 217 -14.04 -27.75 29.29
C ALA A 217 -13.37 -26.68 28.43
N GLU A 218 -12.08 -26.85 28.08
CA GLU A 218 -11.36 -25.97 27.17
C GLU A 218 -12.02 -25.90 25.79
N ARG A 219 -12.33 -27.03 25.15
CA ARG A 219 -12.96 -27.03 23.82
C ARG A 219 -14.33 -26.36 23.82
N VAL A 220 -15.14 -26.60 24.86
CA VAL A 220 -16.46 -25.95 24.99
C VAL A 220 -16.29 -24.44 25.21
N ALA A 221 -15.30 -24.02 26.00
CA ALA A 221 -14.99 -22.61 26.20
C ALA A 221 -14.49 -21.92 24.92
N GLU A 222 -13.64 -22.58 24.13
CA GLU A 222 -13.18 -22.08 22.84
C GLU A 222 -14.34 -21.89 21.85
N TYR A 223 -15.26 -22.86 21.79
CA TYR A 223 -16.45 -22.79 20.96
C TYR A 223 -17.40 -21.66 21.42
N ARG A 224 -17.58 -21.50 22.74
CA ARG A 224 -18.49 -20.50 23.32
C ARG A 224 -17.99 -19.07 23.20
N PHE A 225 -16.67 -18.90 23.25
CA PHE A 225 -15.97 -17.62 23.15
C PHE A 225 -14.96 -17.67 22.00
N PRO A 226 -15.43 -17.67 20.75
CA PRO A 226 -14.54 -17.62 19.59
C PRO A 226 -13.80 -16.28 19.57
N LEU A 227 -12.57 -16.28 19.08
CA LEU A 227 -11.87 -15.05 18.77
C LEU A 227 -12.47 -14.49 17.48
N SER A 228 -13.48 -13.63 17.60
CA SER A 228 -14.10 -12.98 16.44
C SER A 228 -13.12 -11.99 15.82
N VAL A 229 -12.50 -12.38 14.70
CA VAL A 229 -11.61 -11.49 13.94
C VAL A 229 -12.29 -11.15 12.63
N ILE A 230 -12.70 -9.90 12.50
CA ILE A 230 -13.07 -9.35 11.19
C ILE A 230 -11.76 -8.96 10.53
N ILE A 231 -11.31 -9.76 9.56
CA ILE A 231 -10.23 -9.36 8.67
C ILE A 231 -10.89 -8.44 7.63
N PRO A 232 -10.57 -7.14 7.58
CA PRO A 232 -11.15 -6.26 6.59
C PRO A 232 -10.74 -6.76 5.20
N ASP A 233 -11.72 -6.86 4.31
CA ASP A 233 -11.48 -7.20 2.92
C ASP A 233 -10.51 -6.18 2.33
N GLN A 234 -9.42 -6.68 1.74
CA GLN A 234 -8.47 -5.82 1.09
C GLN A 234 -9.05 -5.39 -0.24
N VAL A 235 -9.19 -4.07 -0.43
CA VAL A 235 -9.58 -3.49 -1.71
C VAL A 235 -8.59 -3.94 -2.78
N LYS A 236 -9.11 -4.39 -3.92
CA LYS A 236 -8.30 -4.72 -5.10
C LYS A 236 -8.81 -3.92 -6.28
N LEU A 237 -7.89 -3.25 -6.97
CA LEU A 237 -8.22 -2.44 -8.12
C LEU A 237 -8.04 -3.23 -9.43
N PRO A 238 -9.08 -3.33 -10.27
CA PRO A 238 -8.97 -4.00 -11.57
C PRO A 238 -8.05 -3.20 -12.50
N ARG A 239 -6.98 -3.82 -12.99
CA ARG A 239 -5.95 -3.13 -13.80
C ARG A 239 -6.50 -2.39 -15.01
N MET A 240 -7.45 -2.98 -15.73
CA MET A 240 -7.98 -2.44 -16.97
C MET A 240 -9.04 -1.34 -16.74
N ASN A 241 -9.82 -1.44 -15.66
CA ASN A 241 -10.99 -0.58 -15.44
C ASN A 241 -10.72 0.56 -14.45
N THR A 242 -9.50 0.63 -13.91
CA THR A 242 -9.06 1.69 -12.98
C THR A 242 -8.41 2.84 -13.73
N ASP A 243 -8.83 4.08 -13.44
CA ASP A 243 -8.13 5.29 -13.87
C ASP A 243 -6.91 5.53 -12.95
N TRP A 244 -5.74 5.08 -13.40
CA TRP A 244 -4.50 5.13 -12.61
C TRP A 244 -3.96 6.55 -12.43
N ARG A 245 -4.28 7.47 -13.35
CA ARG A 245 -3.95 8.89 -13.20
C ARG A 245 -4.75 9.47 -12.04
N ARG A 246 -6.04 9.15 -11.98
CA ARG A 246 -6.91 9.58 -10.89
C ARG A 246 -6.50 8.96 -9.55
N VAL A 247 -6.08 7.69 -9.51
CA VAL A 247 -5.50 7.07 -8.30
C VAL A 247 -4.32 7.88 -7.78
N LEU A 248 -3.35 8.15 -8.65
CA LEU A 248 -2.14 8.91 -8.31
C LEU A 248 -2.50 10.29 -7.72
N VAL A 249 -3.33 11.05 -8.44
CA VAL A 249 -3.72 12.40 -8.04
C VAL A 249 -4.53 12.40 -6.74
N GLN A 250 -5.52 11.50 -6.59
CA GLN A 250 -6.38 11.48 -5.41
C GLN A 250 -5.62 11.09 -4.14
N ILE A 251 -4.65 10.17 -4.23
CA ILE A 251 -3.78 9.84 -3.09
C ILE A 251 -2.92 11.03 -2.71
N GLN A 252 -2.31 11.71 -3.68
CA GLN A 252 -1.48 12.89 -3.43
C GLN A 252 -2.28 14.04 -2.81
N LEU A 253 -3.49 14.32 -3.32
CA LEU A 253 -4.38 15.35 -2.79
C LEU A 253 -4.88 15.07 -1.37
N ASN A 254 -5.07 13.80 -1.02
CA ASN A 254 -5.57 13.39 0.30
C ASN A 254 -4.46 12.91 1.24
N TRP A 255 -3.19 13.09 0.87
CA TRP A 255 -2.05 12.47 1.55
C TRP A 255 -2.06 12.73 3.05
N ASP A 256 -2.33 13.96 3.48
CA ASP A 256 -2.35 14.36 4.89
C ASP A 256 -3.42 13.66 5.73
N ARG A 257 -4.51 13.19 5.10
CA ARG A 257 -5.61 12.48 5.76
C ARG A 257 -5.37 10.98 5.83
N LEU A 258 -4.52 10.44 4.95
CA LEU A 258 -4.25 9.00 4.83
C LEU A 258 -3.12 8.55 5.78
N LYS A 259 -3.25 8.85 7.09
CA LYS A 259 -2.20 8.60 8.09
C LYS A 259 -1.73 7.13 8.15
N GLY A 260 -2.65 6.17 8.01
CA GLY A 260 -2.27 4.75 7.92
C GLY A 260 -1.39 4.47 6.69
N LEU A 261 -1.71 5.09 5.55
CA LEU A 261 -0.95 4.96 4.31
C LEU A 261 0.45 5.60 4.40
N GLN A 262 0.56 6.75 5.08
CA GLN A 262 1.85 7.36 5.40
C GLN A 262 2.71 6.42 6.26
N ASN A 263 2.13 5.79 7.29
CA ASN A 263 2.85 4.82 8.10
C ASN A 263 3.24 3.59 7.29
N ARG A 264 2.36 3.14 6.39
CA ARG A 264 2.61 2.03 5.49
C ARG A 264 3.82 2.30 4.60
N GLN A 265 3.90 3.47 3.96
CA GLN A 265 5.07 3.89 3.18
C GLN A 265 6.34 3.88 4.04
N ARG A 266 6.29 4.48 5.23
CA ARG A 266 7.44 4.53 6.13
C ARG A 266 7.95 3.14 6.51
N ILE A 267 7.04 2.25 6.90
CA ILE A 267 7.39 0.87 7.26
C ILE A 267 7.91 0.12 6.03
N TRP A 268 7.30 0.35 4.86
CA TRP A 268 7.73 -0.26 3.61
C TRP A 268 9.21 0.02 3.33
N VAL A 269 9.64 1.28 3.45
CA VAL A 269 11.06 1.67 3.27
C VAL A 269 11.97 1.02 4.30
N ASP A 270 11.56 1.01 5.58
CA ASP A 270 12.32 0.31 6.63
C ASP A 270 12.46 -1.20 6.30
N VAL A 271 11.40 -1.83 5.79
CA VAL A 271 11.39 -3.26 5.45
C VAL A 271 12.23 -3.53 4.19
N GLU A 272 12.22 -2.64 3.20
CA GLU A 272 13.05 -2.79 1.99
C GLU A 272 14.54 -2.83 2.36
N GLU A 273 14.96 -1.95 3.27
CA GLU A 273 16.34 -1.95 3.76
C GLU A 273 16.68 -3.24 4.52
N VAL A 274 15.74 -3.78 5.30
CA VAL A 274 15.91 -5.08 5.96
C VAL A 274 16.07 -6.20 4.93
N VAL A 275 15.18 -6.26 3.94
CA VAL A 275 15.21 -7.27 2.88
C VAL A 275 16.50 -7.18 2.07
N ARG A 276 16.95 -5.97 1.73
CA ARG A 276 18.23 -5.74 1.07
C ARG A 276 19.42 -6.27 1.87
N ARG A 277 19.41 -6.10 3.20
CA ARG A 277 20.46 -6.62 4.08
C ARG A 277 20.38 -8.14 4.24
N ILE A 278 19.17 -8.72 4.30
CA ILE A 278 18.97 -10.18 4.34
C ILE A 278 19.58 -10.85 3.10
N ARG A 279 19.44 -10.26 1.91
CA ARG A 279 20.03 -10.80 0.67
C ARG A 279 21.54 -11.03 0.74
N LYS A 280 22.27 -10.34 1.64
CA LYS A 280 23.70 -10.61 1.85
C LYS A 280 23.98 -11.98 2.47
N PHE A 281 22.98 -12.58 3.11
CA PHE A 281 23.06 -13.83 3.87
C PHE A 281 22.26 -14.98 3.24
N ASP A 282 21.44 -14.68 2.22
CA ASP A 282 20.67 -15.67 1.46
C ASP A 282 21.54 -16.11 0.27
N VAL A 283 22.40 -17.12 0.52
CA VAL A 283 23.25 -17.80 -0.48
C VAL A 283 22.47 -18.96 -1.10
#